data_AF-X1GJX6-F1
#
_entry.id   AF-X1GJX6-F1
#
_cell.length_a   1.000
_cell.length_b   1.000
_cell.length_c   1.000
_cell.angle_alpha   90.00
_cell.angle_beta   90.00
_cell.angle_gamma   90.00
#
_symmetry.space_group_name_H-M   'P 1'
#
loop_
_entity.id
_entity.type
_entity.pdbx_description
1 polymer ?
#
loop_
_entity_poly.entity_id
_entity_poly.type
_entity_poly.pdbx_seq_one_letter_code
_entity_poly.pdbx_strand_id
1 'polypeptide(L)'
;EEIEVATPQTISRFTRSYNGVVYGYEPDSWDSFVPRLMAMNDEKHIEGLEFCGGFGKRCHGYSSALKDGETAALLTLQDLHKKGELK
;
A
#
# COMPACT_ATOMS: atom_id res chain seq x y z
N GLU A 1 -20.33 32.51 9.24
CA GLU A 1 -20.02 31.09 9.50
C GLU A 1 -19.94 30.42 8.13
N GLU A 2 -18.89 29.64 7.88
CA GLU A 2 -18.65 28.99 6.58
C GLU A 2 -18.89 27.48 6.71
N ILE A 3 -19.54 26.89 5.70
CA ILE A 3 -19.76 25.45 5.59
C ILE A 3 -18.86 24.91 4.48
N GLU A 4 -18.13 23.85 4.79
CA GLU A 4 -17.40 23.04 3.82
C GLU A 4 -18.08 21.67 3.67
N VAL A 5 -18.17 21.18 2.43
CA VAL A 5 -18.70 19.85 2.12
C VAL A 5 -17.64 19.05 1.37
N ALA A 6 -17.19 17.96 1.97
CA ALA A 6 -16.33 16.97 1.33
C ALA A 6 -17.16 15.74 0.94
N THR A 7 -17.06 15.35 -0.33
CA THR A 7 -17.72 14.17 -0.90
C THR A 7 -16.67 13.14 -1.33
N PRO A 8 -17.04 11.89 -1.62
CA PRO A 8 -16.10 10.93 -2.22
C PRO A 8 -15.41 11.46 -3.49
N GLN A 9 -16.10 12.26 -4.31
CA GLN A 9 -15.53 12.93 -5.47
C GLN A 9 -14.45 13.96 -5.08
N THR A 10 -14.65 14.68 -3.97
CA THR A 10 -13.64 15.58 -3.39
C THR A 10 -12.38 14.80 -3.03
N ILE A 11 -12.52 13.67 -2.33
CA ILE A 11 -11.39 12.82 -1.92
C ILE A 11 -10.66 12.29 -3.15
N SER A 12 -11.39 11.69 -4.09
CA SER A 12 -10.81 11.14 -5.33
C SER A 12 -10.04 12.19 -6.12
N ARG A 13 -10.55 13.43 -6.20
CA ARG A 13 -9.88 14.54 -6.88
C ARG A 13 -8.53 14.89 -6.25
N PHE A 14 -8.43 14.87 -4.92
CA PHE A 14 -7.22 15.33 -4.22
C PHE A 14 -6.21 14.21 -3.95
N THR A 15 -6.66 13.00 -3.61
CA THR A 15 -5.77 11.89 -3.25
C THR A 15 -5.53 10.93 -4.42
N ARG A 16 -6.28 11.09 -5.52
CA ARG A 16 -6.36 10.10 -6.62
C ARG A 16 -6.81 8.72 -6.15
N SER A 17 -7.47 8.64 -4.99
CA SER A 17 -8.10 7.41 -4.53
C SER A 17 -9.21 7.01 -5.49
N TYR A 18 -9.22 5.73 -5.88
CA TYR A 18 -10.33 5.15 -6.63
C TYR A 18 -11.64 5.30 -5.84
N ASN A 19 -12.69 5.80 -6.49
CA ASN A 19 -14.03 5.98 -5.91
C ASN A 19 -14.06 6.74 -4.55
N GLY A 20 -13.08 7.60 -4.28
CA GLY A 20 -13.01 8.35 -3.03
C GLY A 20 -12.69 7.52 -1.79
N VAL A 21 -12.15 6.30 -1.96
CA VAL A 21 -11.85 5.41 -0.84
C VAL A 21 -10.69 5.95 0.02
N VAL A 22 -10.88 5.90 1.34
CA VAL A 22 -9.88 6.37 2.32
C VAL A 22 -9.10 5.18 2.92
N TYR A 23 -9.75 4.02 3.03
CA TYR A 23 -9.21 2.84 3.69
C TYR A 23 -9.06 1.65 2.73
N GLY A 24 -8.27 1.84 1.67
CA GLY A 24 -7.78 0.73 0.85
C GLY A 24 -8.85 -0.25 0.38
N TYR A 25 -8.45 -1.52 0.21
CA TYR A 25 -9.41 -2.62 0.02
C TYR A 25 -9.94 -3.09 1.38
N GLU A 26 -11.21 -3.47 1.39
CA GLU A 26 -11.82 -4.18 2.52
C GLU A 26 -11.28 -5.62 2.55
N PRO A 27 -10.61 -6.05 3.64
CA PRO A 27 -10.08 -7.40 3.75
C PRO A 27 -11.20 -8.36 4.14
N ASP A 28 -11.30 -9.44 3.38
CA ASP A 28 -12.11 -10.60 3.74
C ASP A 28 -11.26 -11.66 4.43
N SER A 29 -11.90 -12.67 5.04
CA SER A 29 -11.19 -13.77 5.71
C SER A 29 -10.13 -14.45 4.83
N TRP A 30 -10.46 -14.68 3.56
CA TRP A 30 -9.59 -15.34 2.58
C TRP A 30 -8.50 -14.40 2.00
N ASP A 31 -8.68 -13.09 2.10
CA ASP A 31 -7.76 -12.03 1.61
C ASP A 31 -7.32 -11.13 2.76
N SER A 32 -7.17 -11.74 3.94
CA SER A 32 -6.76 -11.03 5.14
C SER A 32 -5.25 -10.74 5.10
N PHE A 33 -4.77 -10.05 6.13
CA PHE A 33 -3.35 -9.68 6.25
C PHE A 33 -2.39 -10.88 6.11
N VAL A 34 -2.73 -12.03 6.69
CA VAL A 34 -1.87 -13.22 6.70
C VAL A 34 -1.65 -13.79 5.28
N PRO A 35 -2.69 -14.15 4.50
CA PRO A 35 -2.51 -14.68 3.16
C PRO A 35 -1.78 -13.68 2.23
N ARG A 36 -2.05 -12.37 2.34
CA ARG A 36 -1.34 -11.33 1.58
C ARG A 36 0.16 -11.33 1.86
N LEU A 37 0.57 -11.49 3.12
CA LEU A 37 1.99 -11.62 3.45
C LEU A 37 2.61 -12.92 2.94
N MET A 38 1.87 -14.02 2.93
CA MET A 38 2.38 -15.30 2.42
C MET A 38 2.60 -15.26 0.90
N ALA A 39 1.74 -14.54 0.17
CA ALA A 39 1.84 -14.39 -1.28
C ALA A 39 2.75 -13.23 -1.74
N MET A 40 3.29 -12.42 -0.83
CA MET A 40 3.92 -11.13 -1.17
C MET A 40 5.09 -11.19 -2.17
N ASN A 41 5.79 -12.33 -2.25
CA ASN A 41 6.90 -12.53 -3.18
C ASN A 41 6.42 -13.02 -4.54
N ASP A 42 5.30 -13.73 -4.58
CA ASP A 42 4.70 -14.27 -5.81
C ASP A 42 4.02 -13.16 -6.63
N GLU A 43 3.61 -12.07 -5.96
CA GLU A 43 2.98 -10.89 -6.58
C GLU A 43 3.97 -9.85 -7.15
N LYS A 44 5.30 -10.11 -7.06
CA LYS A 44 6.33 -9.24 -7.63
C LYS A 44 6.49 -9.48 -9.13
N HIS A 45 5.55 -8.99 -9.92
CA HIS A 45 5.54 -9.20 -11.38
C HIS A 45 6.45 -8.26 -12.18
N ILE A 46 6.83 -7.11 -11.61
CA ILE A 46 7.66 -6.09 -12.27
C ILE A 46 8.92 -5.86 -11.44
N GLU A 47 10.08 -6.09 -12.03
CA GLU A 47 11.37 -5.88 -11.37
C GLU A 47 11.58 -4.39 -11.03
N GLY A 48 12.03 -4.11 -9.80
CA GLY A 48 12.30 -2.75 -9.33
C GLY A 48 11.05 -1.96 -8.92
N LEU A 49 9.87 -2.58 -8.89
CA LEU A 49 8.63 -1.97 -8.44
C LEU A 49 8.14 -2.62 -7.13
N GLU A 50 7.97 -1.81 -6.10
CA GLU A 50 7.27 -2.19 -4.86
C GLU A 50 6.02 -1.33 -4.68
N PHE A 51 4.90 -1.97 -4.37
CA PHE A 51 3.69 -1.27 -3.96
C PHE A 51 3.70 -1.02 -2.45
N CYS A 52 3.16 0.12 -2.04
CA CYS A 52 2.97 0.44 -0.64
C CYS A 52 1.67 1.21 -0.35
N GLY A 53 1.24 1.18 0.91
CA GLY A 53 0.16 2.00 1.45
C GLY A 53 -1.09 1.21 1.83
N GLY A 54 -2.25 1.88 1.90
CA GLY A 54 -3.49 1.28 2.41
C GLY A 54 -4.08 0.16 1.55
N PHE A 55 -3.64 0.04 0.29
CA PHE A 55 -4.02 -1.06 -0.62
C PHE A 55 -3.02 -2.22 -0.62
N GLY A 56 -1.95 -2.10 0.17
CA GLY A 56 -0.84 -3.04 0.19
C GLY A 56 -1.10 -4.29 1.01
N LYS A 57 0.01 -4.92 1.38
CA LYS A 57 0.09 -6.26 1.99
C LYS A 57 -0.42 -6.23 3.42
N ARG A 58 -0.27 -5.08 4.10
CA ARG A 58 -0.65 -4.86 5.50
C ARG A 58 -2.11 -4.42 5.71
N CYS A 59 -2.93 -4.43 4.66
CA CYS A 59 -4.30 -3.91 4.65
C CYS A 59 -4.39 -2.41 4.99
N HIS A 60 -5.60 -1.91 5.12
CA HIS A 60 -5.88 -0.51 5.38
C HIS A 60 -5.62 -0.09 6.83
N GLY A 61 -5.53 1.22 7.05
CA GLY A 61 -5.26 1.82 8.35
C GLY A 61 -3.98 2.66 8.34
N TYR A 62 -3.92 3.70 9.17
CA TYR A 62 -2.78 4.62 9.19
C TYR A 62 -1.46 3.92 9.55
N SER A 63 -1.44 3.17 10.65
CA SER A 63 -0.26 2.44 11.11
C SER A 63 0.15 1.34 10.13
N SER A 64 -0.84 0.63 9.57
CA SER A 64 -0.62 -0.39 8.55
C SER A 64 0.04 0.19 7.30
N ALA A 65 -0.50 1.28 6.75
CA ALA A 65 0.05 1.94 5.56
C ALA A 65 1.48 2.46 5.80
N LEU A 66 1.76 3.02 6.98
CA LEU A 66 3.11 3.46 7.35
C LEU A 66 4.10 2.29 7.40
N LYS A 67 3.72 1.19 8.05
CA LYS A 67 4.55 -0.02 8.13
C LYS A 67 4.69 -0.74 6.79
N ASP A 68 3.71 -0.62 5.92
CA ASP A 68 3.76 -1.16 4.56
C ASP A 68 4.80 -0.40 3.72
N GLY A 69 4.83 0.94 3.84
CA GLY A 69 5.89 1.77 3.26
C GLY A 69 7.29 1.44 3.76
N GLU A 70 7.44 1.23 5.08
CA GLU A 70 8.71 0.74 5.66
C GLU A 70 9.11 -0.63 5.08
N THR A 71 8.15 -1.55 4.94
CA THR A 71 8.39 -2.88 4.38
C THR A 71 8.85 -2.78 2.92
N ALA A 72 8.20 -1.97 2.09
CA ALA A 72 8.58 -1.73 0.71
C ALA A 72 10.00 -1.15 0.59
N ALA A 73 10.38 -0.22 1.46
CA ALA A 73 11.73 0.35 1.50
C ALA A 73 12.78 -0.69 1.86
N LEU A 74 12.52 -1.54 2.86
CA LEU A 74 13.44 -2.59 3.28
C LEU A 74 13.61 -3.68 2.20
N LEU A 75 12.52 -4.06 1.52
CA LEU A 75 12.57 -4.99 0.40
C LEU A 75 13.39 -4.42 -0.77
N THR A 76 13.17 -3.14 -1.10
CA THR A 76 13.95 -2.44 -2.11
C THR A 76 15.44 -2.44 -1.75
N LEU A 77 15.79 -2.07 -0.52
CA LEU A 77 17.18 -2.06 -0.05
C LEU A 77 17.82 -3.45 -0.11
N GLN A 78 17.07 -4.48 0.30
CA GLN A 78 17.53 -5.86 0.22
C GLN A 78 17.84 -6.27 -1.22
N ASP A 79 16.97 -5.91 -2.17
CA ASP A 79 17.18 -6.25 -3.57
C ASP A 79 18.36 -5.49 -4.18
N LEU A 80 18.57 -4.22 -3.81
CA LEU A 80 19.76 -3.46 -4.22
C LEU A 80 21.07 -4.07 -3.69
N HIS A 81 21.09 -4.54 -2.44
CA HIS A 81 22.25 -5.25 -1.89
C HIS A 81 22.50 -6.58 -2.62
N LYS A 82 21.45 -7.36 -2.92
CA LYS A 82 21.58 -8.63 -3.67
C LYS A 82 22.15 -8.41 -5.07
N LYS A 83 21.81 -7.29 -5.72
CA LYS A 83 22.34 -6.91 -7.05
C LYS A 83 23.73 -6.28 -6.99
N GLY A 84 24.23 -5.93 -5.81
CA GLY A 84 25.52 -5.24 -5.64
C GLY A 84 25.48 -3.76 -6.05
N GLU A 85 24.30 -3.17 -6.14
CA GLU A 85 24.09 -1.75 -6.49
C GLU A 85 24.27 -0.81 -5.29
N LEU A 86 24.19 -1.35 -4.08
CA LEU A 86 24.61 -0.70 -2.84
C LEU A 86 25.71 -1.52 -2.17
N LYS A 87 26.77 -0.84 -1.73
CA LYS A 87 27.92 -1.39 -1.00
C LYS A 87 27.74 -1.30 0.50
#